data_AF-A0A976ICT1-F1
#
_entry.id   AF-A0A976ICT1-F1
#
_cell.length_a   1.000
_cell.length_b   1.000
_cell.length_c   1.000
_cell.angle_alpha   90.00
_cell.angle_beta   90.00
_cell.angle_gamma   90.00
#
_symmetry.space_group_name_H-M   'P 1'
#
loop_
_entity.id
_entity.type
_entity.pdbx_description
1 polymer ?
#
loop_
_entity_poly.entity_id
_entity_poly.type
_entity_poly.pdbx_seq_one_letter_code
_entity_poly.pdbx_strand_id
1 'polypeptide(L)'
;MAETGILAGFLPALAKQVFESVVEVRGEVENVLHKRLESTGSKIKQAKQLNAVAKGSEKYMTKVHRAFEKNFDKFELYVRRNIVSVPDTLANEVAQIRAEKQINDKETTRTQEDKDAVLLTQEESEERQVDTQLEALRLRLRELTSSNQRLCLEKKALEHRIQQFQALASQVAFLEDVPERTTLPLKRTAEHISALHEAFVQIDSIQAELVEDSRQFQKSKKATRGSFRNLRKRFTARTADLVYRTTEDLEELHSRLLTM
;
A
#
# COMPACT_ATOMS: atom_id res chain seq x y z
N MET A 1 28.88 -43.28 -29.83
CA MET A 1 28.80 -44.02 -28.56
C MET A 1 27.56 -43.53 -27.85
N ALA A 2 26.55 -44.38 -27.74
CA ALA A 2 25.26 -44.01 -27.15
C ALA A 2 25.43 -43.74 -25.64
N GLU A 3 24.78 -42.69 -25.14
CA GLU A 3 24.82 -42.29 -23.73
C GLU A 3 24.05 -43.32 -22.88
N THR A 4 24.74 -44.36 -22.42
CA THR A 4 24.20 -45.35 -21.49
C THR A 4 24.82 -45.15 -20.12
N GLY A 5 24.24 -44.26 -19.31
CA GLY A 5 24.64 -44.04 -17.92
C GLY A 5 23.56 -43.31 -17.14
N ILE A 6 23.54 -43.49 -15.81
CA ILE A 6 22.53 -42.91 -14.89
C ILE A 6 22.45 -41.37 -15.00
N LEU A 7 23.53 -40.73 -15.46
CA LEU A 7 23.59 -39.27 -15.66
C LEU A 7 23.25 -38.81 -17.09
N ALA A 8 22.98 -39.73 -18.01
CA ALA A 8 22.52 -39.41 -19.36
C ALA A 8 21.13 -38.74 -19.25
N GLY A 9 21.09 -37.43 -19.47
CA GLY A 9 19.90 -36.59 -19.28
C GLY A 9 19.90 -35.75 -18.00
N PHE A 10 20.52 -36.19 -16.90
CA PHE A 10 20.61 -35.40 -15.66
C PHE A 10 21.53 -34.17 -15.82
N LEU A 11 22.74 -34.35 -16.36
CA LEU A 11 23.67 -33.22 -16.54
C LEU A 11 23.14 -32.17 -17.53
N PRO A 12 22.55 -32.55 -18.68
CA PRO A 12 21.85 -31.61 -19.56
C PRO A 12 20.64 -30.93 -18.90
N ALA A 13 19.87 -31.64 -18.06
CA ALA A 13 18.74 -31.05 -17.34
C ALA A 13 19.19 -30.06 -16.26
N LEU A 14 20.25 -30.40 -15.52
CA LEU A 14 20.88 -29.53 -14.52
C LEU A 14 21.43 -28.26 -15.18
N ALA A 15 22.10 -28.38 -16.33
CA ALA A 15 22.54 -27.23 -17.12
C ALA A 15 21.36 -26.30 -17.42
N LYS A 16 20.26 -26.83 -17.99
CA LYS A 16 19.04 -26.06 -18.31
C LYS A 16 18.45 -25.35 -17.08
N GLN A 17 18.35 -26.04 -15.95
CA GLN A 17 17.83 -25.45 -14.71
C GLN A 17 18.74 -24.31 -14.19
N VAL A 18 20.06 -24.48 -14.27
CA VAL A 18 21.01 -23.43 -13.93
C VAL A 18 20.89 -22.25 -14.91
N PHE A 19 20.66 -22.50 -16.20
CA PHE A 19 20.42 -21.43 -17.18
C PHE A 19 19.16 -20.62 -16.84
N GLU A 20 18.05 -21.28 -16.54
CA GLU A 20 16.80 -20.63 -16.13
C GLU A 20 17.01 -19.77 -14.87
N SER A 21 17.71 -20.31 -13.86
CA SER A 21 18.04 -19.58 -12.64
C SER A 21 18.90 -18.33 -12.89
N VAL A 22 19.89 -18.38 -13.79
CA VAL A 22 20.71 -17.20 -14.11
C VAL A 22 19.87 -16.11 -14.79
N VAL A 23 18.87 -16.49 -15.59
CA VAL A 23 17.92 -15.53 -16.20
C VAL A 23 17.01 -14.89 -15.15
N GLU A 24 16.54 -15.66 -14.17
CA GLU A 24 15.74 -15.13 -13.04
C GLU A 24 16.55 -14.13 -12.21
N VAL A 25 17.78 -14.50 -11.83
CA VAL A 25 18.68 -13.63 -11.06
C VAL A 25 19.01 -12.35 -11.84
N ARG A 26 19.11 -12.40 -13.17
CA ARG A 26 19.24 -11.20 -14.00
C ARG A 26 18.04 -10.26 -13.81
N GLY A 27 16.82 -10.78 -13.88
CA GLY A 27 15.60 -9.99 -13.68
C GLY A 27 15.53 -9.36 -12.29
N GLU A 28 15.96 -10.09 -11.26
CA GLU A 28 16.06 -9.56 -9.89
C GLU A 28 17.08 -8.43 -9.76
N VAL A 29 18.28 -8.60 -10.33
CA VAL A 29 19.33 -7.58 -10.32
C VAL A 29 18.87 -6.32 -11.05
N GLU A 30 18.24 -6.47 -12.21
CA GLU A 30 17.66 -5.33 -12.95
C GLU A 30 16.60 -4.62 -12.11
N ASN A 31 15.69 -5.36 -11.47
CA ASN A 31 14.66 -4.80 -10.58
C ASN A 31 15.24 -4.07 -9.35
N VAL A 32 16.28 -4.62 -8.73
CA VAL A 32 16.96 -3.97 -7.59
C VAL A 32 17.67 -2.70 -8.04
N LEU A 33 18.34 -2.72 -9.20
CA LEU A 33 18.96 -1.55 -9.78
C LEU A 33 17.92 -0.49 -10.15
N HIS A 34 16.76 -0.89 -10.69
CA HIS A 34 15.64 0.01 -10.98
C HIS A 34 15.13 0.71 -9.72
N LYS A 35 15.01 0.01 -8.60
CA LYS A 35 14.59 0.58 -7.31
C LYS A 35 15.64 1.50 -6.68
N ARG A 36 16.93 1.26 -6.93
CA ARG A 36 18.05 2.04 -6.37
C ARG A 36 18.46 3.25 -7.21
N LEU A 37 18.04 3.33 -8.48
CA LEU A 37 18.28 4.51 -9.30
C LEU A 37 17.50 5.70 -8.75
N GLU A 38 18.21 6.75 -8.37
CA GLU A 38 17.60 8.00 -7.95
C GLU A 38 16.73 8.58 -9.06
N SER A 39 15.54 9.07 -8.70
CA SER A 39 14.64 9.73 -9.64
C SER A 39 15.28 11.04 -10.10
N THR A 40 15.97 11.00 -11.24
CA THR A 40 16.33 12.23 -11.95
C THR A 40 15.00 12.83 -12.40
N GLY A 41 14.54 13.94 -11.81
CA GLY A 41 13.22 14.55 -12.04
C GLY A 41 12.81 14.83 -13.50
N SER A 42 13.69 14.56 -14.47
CA SER A 42 13.40 14.48 -15.89
C SER A 42 13.21 13.01 -16.35
N LYS A 43 11.97 12.64 -16.71
CA LYS A 43 11.59 11.31 -17.24
C LYS A 43 12.49 10.83 -18.40
N ILE A 44 12.95 11.75 -19.26
CA ILE A 44 13.82 11.42 -20.41
C ILE A 44 15.21 10.94 -19.95
N LYS A 45 15.75 11.53 -18.89
CA LYS A 45 17.07 11.16 -18.35
C LYS A 45 16.98 9.84 -17.60
N GLN A 46 15.89 9.64 -16.85
CA GLN A 46 15.58 8.38 -16.19
C GLN A 46 15.45 7.24 -17.22
N ALA A 47 14.68 7.43 -18.29
CA ALA A 47 14.56 6.42 -19.37
C ALA A 47 15.91 6.08 -20.03
N LYS A 48 16.79 7.06 -20.22
CA LYS A 48 18.16 6.84 -20.73
C LYS A 48 19.02 6.04 -19.75
N GLN A 49 18.94 6.33 -18.45
CA GLN A 49 19.64 5.57 -17.41
C GLN A 49 19.12 4.13 -17.31
N LEU A 50 17.79 3.93 -17.35
CA LEU A 50 17.17 2.60 -17.34
C LEU A 50 17.61 1.77 -18.55
N ASN A 51 17.62 2.36 -19.75
CA ASN A 51 18.12 1.71 -20.96
C ASN A 51 19.62 1.40 -20.88
N ALA A 52 20.42 2.26 -20.25
CA ALA A 52 21.84 2.01 -20.06
C ALA A 52 22.07 0.86 -19.07
N VAL A 53 21.30 0.80 -17.98
CA VAL A 53 21.33 -0.30 -17.00
C VAL A 53 20.92 -1.61 -17.65
N ALA A 54 19.81 -1.64 -18.39
CA ALA A 54 19.33 -2.84 -19.08
C ALA A 54 20.36 -3.37 -20.11
N LYS A 55 20.99 -2.48 -20.88
CA LYS A 55 22.07 -2.87 -21.81
C LYS A 55 23.34 -3.31 -21.09
N GLY A 56 23.65 -2.70 -19.94
CA GLY A 56 24.80 -3.03 -19.11
C GLY A 56 24.65 -4.40 -18.45
N SER A 57 23.48 -4.67 -17.85
CA SER A 57 23.13 -5.95 -17.26
C SER A 57 23.09 -7.05 -18.32
N GLU A 58 22.53 -6.80 -19.50
CA GLU A 58 22.53 -7.75 -20.61
C GLU A 58 23.97 -8.15 -21.03
N LYS A 59 24.85 -7.16 -21.21
CA LYS A 59 26.26 -7.41 -21.56
C LYS A 59 27.02 -8.13 -20.45
N TYR A 60 26.74 -7.82 -19.20
CA TYR A 60 27.38 -8.50 -18.07
C TYR A 60 26.88 -9.94 -17.96
N MET A 61 25.57 -10.16 -18.00
CA MET A 61 24.97 -11.47 -17.87
C MET A 61 25.32 -12.39 -19.04
N THR A 62 25.42 -11.88 -20.26
CA THR A 62 25.94 -12.68 -21.39
C THR A 62 27.38 -13.14 -21.19
N LYS A 63 28.24 -12.35 -20.51
CA LYS A 63 29.58 -12.81 -20.11
C LYS A 63 29.53 -13.86 -19.02
N VAL A 64 28.66 -13.67 -18.03
CA VAL A 64 28.42 -14.66 -16.95
C VAL A 64 27.94 -15.97 -17.56
N HIS A 65 26.96 -15.94 -18.47
CA HIS A 65 26.46 -17.11 -19.19
C HIS A 65 27.58 -17.85 -19.93
N ARG A 66 28.37 -17.13 -20.74
CA ARG A 66 29.51 -17.75 -21.45
C ARG A 66 30.56 -18.33 -20.52
N ALA A 67 30.78 -17.73 -19.34
CA ALA A 67 31.70 -18.27 -18.35
C ALA A 67 31.11 -19.52 -17.67
N PHE A 68 29.82 -19.50 -17.34
CA PHE A 68 29.11 -20.65 -16.79
C PHE A 68 29.08 -21.83 -17.77
N GLU A 69 28.75 -21.61 -19.03
CA GLU A 69 28.81 -22.64 -20.10
C GLU A 69 30.18 -23.32 -20.10
N LYS A 70 31.25 -22.53 -20.23
CA LYS A 70 32.63 -23.08 -20.26
C LYS A 70 33.01 -23.82 -18.98
N ASN A 71 32.54 -23.34 -17.83
CA ASN A 71 32.83 -23.99 -16.55
C ASN A 71 31.99 -25.26 -16.38
N PHE A 72 30.76 -25.27 -16.87
CA PHE A 72 29.87 -26.42 -16.83
C PHE A 72 30.34 -27.50 -17.79
N ASP A 73 30.83 -27.15 -18.99
CA ASP A 73 31.46 -28.09 -19.92
C ASP A 73 32.66 -28.80 -19.28
N LYS A 74 33.49 -28.05 -18.53
CA LYS A 74 34.62 -28.62 -17.77
C LYS A 74 34.15 -29.51 -16.62
N PHE A 75 33.10 -29.09 -15.91
CA PHE A 75 32.50 -29.87 -14.84
C PHE A 75 31.92 -31.18 -15.38
N GLU A 76 31.16 -31.13 -16.47
CA GLU A 76 30.62 -32.30 -17.14
C GLU A 76 31.74 -33.24 -17.59
N LEU A 77 32.81 -32.70 -18.19
CA LEU A 77 33.97 -33.50 -18.57
C LEU A 77 34.63 -34.17 -17.34
N TYR A 78 34.77 -33.45 -16.23
CA TYR A 78 35.32 -33.98 -14.99
C TYR A 78 34.45 -35.11 -14.41
N VAL A 79 33.14 -34.89 -14.33
CA VAL A 79 32.18 -35.90 -13.83
C VAL A 79 32.22 -37.15 -14.69
N ARG A 80 32.21 -36.99 -16.02
CA ARG A 80 32.29 -38.11 -16.97
C ARG A 80 33.61 -38.87 -16.84
N ARG A 81 34.73 -38.17 -16.63
CA ARG A 81 36.08 -38.77 -16.61
C ARG A 81 36.55 -39.30 -15.26
N ASN A 82 35.98 -38.85 -14.14
CA ASN A 82 36.47 -39.22 -12.81
C ASN A 82 35.42 -39.88 -11.93
N ILE A 83 34.17 -39.41 -11.98
CA ILE A 83 33.11 -39.90 -11.08
C ILE A 83 32.36 -41.07 -11.71
N VAL A 84 32.03 -40.98 -12.99
CA VAL A 84 31.19 -41.98 -13.69
C VAL A 84 32.00 -42.96 -14.51
N SER A 85 33.23 -42.62 -14.90
CA SER A 85 34.10 -43.55 -15.61
C SER A 85 34.52 -44.71 -14.71
N VAL A 86 34.26 -45.92 -15.15
CA VAL A 86 34.86 -47.12 -14.56
C VAL A 86 36.23 -47.30 -15.24
N PRO A 87 37.33 -47.48 -14.49
CA PRO A 87 38.63 -47.80 -15.08
C PRO A 87 38.56 -49.06 -15.95
N ASP A 88 39.21 -49.05 -17.12
CA ASP A 88 39.13 -50.15 -18.10
C ASP A 88 39.56 -51.50 -17.51
N THR A 89 40.44 -51.49 -16.51
CA THR A 89 40.89 -52.69 -15.79
C THR A 89 39.77 -53.37 -14.99
N LEU A 90 38.80 -52.60 -14.49
CA LEU A 90 37.68 -53.07 -13.67
C LEU A 90 36.37 -53.14 -14.46
N ALA A 91 36.37 -52.75 -15.73
CA ALA A 91 35.16 -52.69 -16.55
C ALA A 91 34.47 -54.06 -16.65
N ASN A 92 35.24 -55.14 -16.77
CA ASN A 92 34.73 -56.50 -16.87
C ASN A 92 34.16 -57.00 -15.54
N GLU A 93 34.83 -56.72 -14.41
CA GLU A 93 34.37 -57.09 -13.06
C GLU A 93 33.10 -56.32 -12.69
N VAL A 94 33.04 -55.02 -12.97
CA VAL A 94 31.85 -54.20 -12.71
C VAL A 94 30.69 -54.61 -13.63
N ALA A 95 30.97 -54.98 -14.89
CA ALA A 95 29.96 -55.54 -15.78
C ALA A 95 29.43 -56.89 -15.27
N GLN A 96 30.31 -57.74 -14.73
CA GLN A 96 29.91 -58.99 -14.08
C GLN A 96 29.08 -58.72 -12.81
N ILE A 97 29.49 -57.82 -11.92
CA ILE A 97 28.72 -57.46 -10.71
C ILE A 97 27.34 -56.88 -11.09
N ARG A 98 27.25 -56.09 -12.16
CA ARG A 98 25.97 -55.56 -12.65
C ARG A 98 25.09 -56.65 -13.25
N ALA A 99 25.69 -57.59 -13.99
CA ALA A 99 24.99 -58.74 -14.54
C ALA A 99 24.53 -59.69 -13.42
N GLU A 100 25.39 -59.98 -12.44
CA GLU A 100 25.08 -60.79 -11.25
C GLU A 100 24.01 -60.15 -10.39
N LYS A 101 23.95 -58.82 -10.23
CA LYS A 101 22.81 -58.18 -9.55
C LYS A 101 21.50 -58.38 -10.31
N GLN A 102 21.51 -58.26 -11.64
CA GLN A 102 20.32 -58.50 -12.46
C GLN A 102 19.92 -59.99 -12.54
N ILE A 103 20.88 -60.89 -12.34
CA ILE A 103 20.66 -62.34 -12.30
C ILE A 103 20.24 -62.78 -10.90
N ASN A 104 20.80 -62.22 -9.83
CA ASN A 104 20.38 -62.50 -8.45
C ASN A 104 18.96 -62.00 -8.16
N ASP A 105 18.48 -60.95 -8.86
CA ASP A 105 17.06 -60.57 -8.88
C ASP A 105 16.17 -61.60 -9.64
N LYS A 106 16.77 -62.53 -10.38
CA LYS A 106 16.07 -63.54 -11.21
C LYS A 106 16.29 -64.98 -10.78
N GLU A 107 17.42 -65.34 -10.16
CA GLU A 107 17.83 -66.69 -9.78
C GLU A 107 17.52 -67.04 -8.32
N THR A 108 17.27 -66.05 -7.45
CA THR A 108 16.68 -66.28 -6.11
C THR A 108 15.33 -67.00 -6.18
N THR A 109 14.66 -67.01 -7.34
CA THR A 109 13.40 -67.71 -7.58
C THR A 109 13.50 -69.24 -7.73
N ARG A 110 14.69 -69.86 -7.77
CA ARG A 110 14.83 -71.26 -8.24
C ARG A 110 15.39 -72.31 -7.28
N THR A 111 15.82 -71.99 -6.06
CA THR A 111 16.56 -72.99 -5.24
C THR A 111 16.23 -73.09 -3.74
N GLN A 112 15.17 -72.48 -3.22
CA GLN A 112 14.92 -72.47 -1.76
C GLN A 112 13.51 -72.92 -1.34
N GLU A 113 12.90 -73.87 -2.03
CA GLU A 113 11.48 -74.27 -1.86
C GLU A 113 10.97 -74.50 -0.41
N ASP A 114 11.81 -74.89 0.56
CA ASP A 114 11.39 -75.10 1.97
C ASP A 114 11.68 -73.94 2.95
N LYS A 115 12.63 -73.04 2.66
CA LYS A 115 12.86 -71.79 3.43
C LYS A 115 12.17 -70.59 2.78
N ASP A 116 11.89 -70.69 1.48
CA ASP A 116 11.09 -69.75 0.72
C ASP A 116 9.65 -69.78 1.17
N ALA A 117 9.05 -70.88 1.63
CA ALA A 117 7.66 -70.84 2.10
C ALA A 117 7.45 -69.87 3.30
N VAL A 118 8.46 -69.70 4.15
CA VAL A 118 8.43 -68.78 5.31
C VAL A 118 8.89 -67.36 4.93
N LEU A 119 9.80 -67.23 3.96
CA LEU A 119 10.25 -65.92 3.45
C LEU A 119 9.25 -65.34 2.43
N LEU A 120 8.68 -66.13 1.54
CA LEU A 120 7.55 -65.78 0.66
C LEU A 120 6.34 -65.33 1.47
N THR A 121 6.05 -65.93 2.63
CA THR A 121 4.96 -65.40 3.47
C THR A 121 5.29 -64.04 4.09
N GLN A 122 6.57 -63.73 4.33
CA GLN A 122 7.01 -62.40 4.75
C GLN A 122 7.05 -61.41 3.58
N GLU A 123 7.65 -61.78 2.45
CA GLU A 123 7.73 -61.00 1.21
C GLU A 123 6.34 -60.74 0.64
N GLU A 124 5.44 -61.72 0.59
CA GLU A 124 4.02 -61.51 0.22
C GLU A 124 3.31 -60.57 1.20
N SER A 125 3.68 -60.58 2.48
CA SER A 125 3.11 -59.65 3.47
C SER A 125 3.66 -58.24 3.27
N GLU A 126 4.93 -58.10 2.91
CA GLU A 126 5.58 -56.83 2.57
C GLU A 126 5.05 -56.28 1.25
N GLU A 127 4.85 -57.12 0.23
CA GLU A 127 4.21 -56.75 -1.03
C GLU A 127 2.77 -56.28 -0.80
N ARG A 128 1.97 -57.00 0.00
CA ARG A 128 0.62 -56.56 0.38
C ARG A 128 0.64 -55.25 1.17
N GLN A 129 1.65 -55.03 2.02
CA GLN A 129 1.82 -53.76 2.73
C GLN A 129 2.18 -52.62 1.76
N VAL A 130 3.07 -52.86 0.80
CA VAL A 130 3.43 -51.88 -0.22
C VAL A 130 2.24 -51.59 -1.14
N ASP A 131 1.46 -52.60 -1.52
CA ASP A 131 0.26 -52.45 -2.34
C ASP A 131 -0.83 -51.66 -1.61
N THR A 132 -1.08 -51.95 -0.34
CA THR A 132 -2.03 -51.16 0.48
C THR A 132 -1.56 -49.72 0.67
N GLN A 133 -0.26 -49.49 0.85
CA GLN A 133 0.31 -48.14 0.88
C GLN A 133 0.18 -47.43 -0.48
N LEU A 134 0.42 -48.12 -1.59
CA LEU A 134 0.26 -47.59 -2.94
C LEU A 134 -1.20 -47.24 -3.23
N GLU A 135 -2.14 -48.08 -2.83
CA GLU A 135 -3.58 -47.81 -2.94
C GLU A 135 -3.99 -46.61 -2.10
N ALA A 136 -3.51 -46.52 -0.85
CA ALA A 136 -3.75 -45.37 0.02
C ALA A 136 -3.19 -44.07 -0.59
N LEU A 137 -1.97 -44.11 -1.15
CA LEU A 137 -1.35 -42.98 -1.83
C LEU A 137 -2.11 -42.59 -3.11
N ARG A 138 -2.59 -43.57 -3.89
CA ARG A 138 -3.42 -43.33 -5.08
C ARG A 138 -4.74 -42.66 -4.72
N LEU A 139 -5.39 -43.10 -3.64
CA LEU A 139 -6.61 -42.46 -3.13
C LEU A 139 -6.32 -41.03 -2.67
N ARG A 140 -5.26 -40.82 -1.89
CA ARG A 140 -4.84 -39.49 -1.44
C ARG A 140 -4.51 -38.56 -2.61
N LEU A 141 -3.88 -39.06 -3.68
CA LEU A 141 -3.63 -38.30 -4.89
C LEU A 141 -4.92 -37.89 -5.59
N ARG A 142 -5.92 -38.77 -5.67
CA ARG A 142 -7.25 -38.42 -6.24
C ARG A 142 -7.94 -37.34 -5.40
N GLU A 143 -7.90 -37.47 -4.07
CA GLU A 143 -8.45 -36.45 -3.17
C GLU A 143 -7.76 -35.10 -3.35
N LEU A 144 -6.42 -35.07 -3.34
CA LEU A 144 -5.64 -33.86 -3.58
C LEU A 144 -5.87 -33.27 -4.97
N THR A 145 -6.08 -34.11 -5.98
CA THR A 145 -6.42 -33.63 -7.33
C THR A 145 -7.79 -32.97 -7.33
N SER A 146 -8.77 -33.58 -6.66
CA SER A 146 -10.11 -33.01 -6.53
C SER A 146 -10.13 -31.70 -5.74
N SER A 147 -9.32 -31.60 -4.66
CA SER A 147 -9.21 -30.37 -3.88
C SER A 147 -8.50 -29.27 -4.67
N ASN A 148 -7.43 -29.59 -5.40
CA ASN A 148 -6.77 -28.64 -6.30
C ASN A 148 -7.71 -28.13 -7.40
N GLN A 149 -8.55 -28.99 -7.97
CA GLN A 149 -9.56 -28.57 -8.94
C GLN A 149 -10.58 -27.61 -8.31
N ARG A 150 -11.05 -27.89 -7.09
CA ARG A 150 -11.95 -26.99 -6.34
C ARG A 150 -11.29 -25.64 -6.07
N LEU A 151 -10.05 -25.63 -5.56
CA LEU A 151 -9.28 -24.41 -5.32
C LEU A 151 -9.05 -23.60 -6.61
N CYS A 152 -8.83 -24.27 -7.75
CA CYS A 152 -8.73 -23.59 -9.04
C CYS A 152 -10.04 -22.90 -9.45
N LEU A 153 -11.19 -23.54 -9.20
CA LEU A 153 -12.50 -22.93 -9.47
C LEU A 153 -12.77 -21.75 -8.52
N GLU A 154 -12.45 -21.89 -7.24
CA GLU A 154 -12.56 -20.81 -6.25
C GLU A 154 -11.67 -19.61 -6.61
N LYS A 155 -10.43 -19.87 -7.04
CA LYS A 155 -9.52 -18.83 -7.53
C LYS A 155 -10.13 -18.06 -8.70
N LYS A 156 -10.67 -18.76 -9.71
CA LYS A 156 -11.34 -18.13 -10.85
C LYS A 156 -12.56 -17.31 -10.42
N ALA A 157 -13.34 -17.81 -9.47
CA ALA A 157 -14.49 -17.09 -8.93
C ALA A 157 -14.07 -15.82 -8.17
N LEU A 158 -12.96 -15.88 -7.42
CA LEU A 158 -12.38 -14.72 -6.75
C LEU A 158 -11.83 -13.69 -7.74
N GLU A 159 -11.12 -14.13 -8.79
CA GLU A 159 -10.64 -13.25 -9.86
C GLU A 159 -11.80 -12.51 -10.54
N HIS A 160 -12.90 -13.22 -10.83
CA HIS A 160 -14.11 -12.61 -11.36
C HIS A 160 -14.72 -11.56 -10.41
N ARG A 161 -14.79 -11.86 -9.10
CA ARG A 161 -15.25 -10.88 -8.09
C ARG A 161 -14.34 -9.67 -8.01
N ILE A 162 -13.02 -9.86 -8.06
CA ILE A 162 -12.05 -8.75 -8.07
C ILE A 162 -12.28 -7.86 -9.30
N GLN A 163 -12.47 -8.45 -10.47
CA GLN A 163 -12.79 -7.70 -11.68
C GLN A 163 -14.11 -6.93 -11.55
N GLN A 164 -15.15 -7.52 -10.95
CA GLN A 164 -16.41 -6.83 -10.66
C GLN A 164 -16.20 -5.65 -9.70
N PHE A 165 -15.43 -5.83 -8.63
CA PHE A 165 -15.12 -4.76 -7.68
C PHE A 165 -14.30 -3.65 -8.34
N GLN A 166 -13.32 -3.99 -9.18
CA GLN A 166 -12.55 -3.01 -9.94
C GLN A 166 -13.43 -2.24 -10.93
N ALA A 167 -14.37 -2.92 -11.58
CA ALA A 167 -15.36 -2.27 -12.45
C ALA A 167 -16.24 -1.29 -11.66
N LEU A 168 -16.78 -1.70 -10.51
CA LEU A 168 -17.54 -0.80 -9.63
C LEU A 168 -16.69 0.35 -9.11
N ALA A 169 -15.47 0.09 -8.66
CA ALA A 169 -14.54 1.13 -8.22
C ALA A 169 -14.25 2.13 -9.35
N SER A 170 -14.05 1.67 -10.59
CA SER A 170 -13.87 2.56 -11.75
C SER A 170 -15.14 3.37 -12.08
N GLN A 171 -16.33 2.78 -11.91
CA GLN A 171 -17.59 3.49 -12.05
C GLN A 171 -17.79 4.54 -10.95
N VAL A 172 -17.20 4.36 -9.77
CA VAL A 172 -17.33 5.27 -8.64
C VAL A 172 -16.13 6.23 -8.54
N ALA A 173 -15.04 5.97 -9.24
CA ALA A 173 -13.81 6.76 -9.22
C ALA A 173 -14.04 8.22 -9.59
N PHE A 174 -15.03 8.51 -10.45
CA PHE A 174 -15.39 9.90 -10.76
C PHE A 174 -15.87 10.68 -9.52
N LEU A 175 -16.37 10.02 -8.47
CA LEU A 175 -16.75 10.66 -7.21
C LEU A 175 -15.56 11.06 -6.35
N GLU A 176 -14.38 10.44 -6.53
CA GLU A 176 -13.15 10.87 -5.84
C GLU A 176 -12.65 12.22 -6.39
N ASP A 177 -12.85 12.48 -7.69
CA ASP A 177 -12.47 13.73 -8.35
C ASP A 177 -13.52 14.85 -8.20
N VAL A 178 -14.70 14.55 -7.65
CA VAL A 178 -15.73 15.58 -7.42
C VAL A 178 -15.36 16.37 -6.16
N PRO A 179 -15.23 17.72 -6.25
CA PRO A 179 -14.84 18.52 -5.10
C PRO A 179 -15.76 18.27 -3.89
N GLU A 180 -15.18 18.13 -2.70
CA GLU A 180 -15.91 17.83 -1.44
C GLU A 180 -17.07 18.80 -1.16
N ARG A 181 -16.99 20.02 -1.72
CA ARG A 181 -18.02 21.06 -1.63
C ARG A 181 -19.31 20.72 -2.39
N THR A 182 -19.24 19.83 -3.39
CA THR A 182 -20.39 19.38 -4.19
C THR A 182 -20.99 18.06 -3.72
N THR A 183 -20.20 17.18 -3.09
CA THR A 183 -20.64 15.82 -2.68
C THR A 183 -21.28 15.74 -1.30
N LEU A 184 -21.10 16.76 -0.46
CA LEU A 184 -21.63 16.75 0.91
C LEU A 184 -22.62 17.90 1.13
N PRO A 185 -23.83 17.83 0.53
CA PRO A 185 -24.88 18.83 0.75
C PRO A 185 -25.15 19.01 2.25
N LEU A 186 -25.04 17.94 3.04
CA LEU A 186 -25.18 17.96 4.50
C LEU A 186 -24.12 18.82 5.22
N LYS A 187 -22.84 18.72 4.82
CA LYS A 187 -21.78 19.57 5.40
C LYS A 187 -21.98 21.03 5.02
N ARG A 188 -22.30 21.29 3.75
CA ARG A 188 -22.60 22.64 3.27
C ARG A 188 -23.80 23.25 4.01
N THR A 189 -24.90 22.50 4.19
CA THR A 189 -26.04 23.01 4.95
C THR A 189 -25.68 23.25 6.41
N ALA A 190 -24.85 22.41 7.04
CA ALA A 190 -24.41 22.61 8.40
C ALA A 190 -23.57 23.89 8.56
N GLU A 191 -22.63 24.15 7.65
CA GLU A 191 -21.81 25.38 7.62
C GLU A 191 -22.66 26.64 7.40
N HIS A 192 -23.65 26.59 6.49
CA HIS A 192 -24.56 27.71 6.27
C HIS A 192 -25.48 27.95 7.48
N ILE A 193 -25.95 26.88 8.14
CA ILE A 193 -26.77 26.99 9.35
C ILE A 193 -25.94 27.59 10.50
N SER A 194 -24.68 27.18 10.68
CA SER A 194 -23.82 27.75 11.72
C SER A 194 -23.50 29.22 11.45
N ALA A 195 -23.16 29.59 10.21
CA ALA A 195 -22.91 30.98 9.83
C ALA A 195 -24.16 31.87 10.03
N LEU A 196 -25.35 31.33 9.73
CA LEU A 196 -26.61 32.02 9.91
C LEU A 196 -26.97 32.16 11.40
N HIS A 197 -26.64 31.18 12.23
CA HIS A 197 -26.79 31.29 13.68
C HIS A 197 -25.87 32.37 14.27
N GLU A 198 -24.60 32.41 13.86
CA GLU A 198 -23.66 33.46 14.27
C GLU A 198 -24.13 34.86 13.85
N ALA A 199 -24.66 34.99 12.62
CA ALA A 199 -25.23 36.25 12.15
C ALA A 199 -26.43 36.70 13.00
N PHE A 200 -27.30 35.77 13.44
CA PHE A 200 -28.41 36.11 14.34
C PHE A 200 -27.92 36.58 15.71
N VAL A 201 -26.91 35.92 16.28
CA VAL A 201 -26.29 36.34 17.55
C VAL A 201 -25.70 37.75 17.42
N GLN A 202 -25.04 38.05 16.29
CA GLN A 202 -24.53 39.39 16.01
C GLN A 202 -25.66 40.42 15.91
N ILE A 203 -26.75 40.12 15.20
CA ILE A 203 -27.91 41.01 15.08
C ILE A 203 -28.52 41.30 16.46
N ASP A 204 -28.68 40.27 17.31
CA ASP A 204 -29.21 40.45 18.66
C ASP A 204 -28.29 41.33 19.52
N SER A 205 -26.97 41.19 19.37
CA SER A 205 -26.00 42.04 20.06
C SER A 205 -26.07 43.50 19.60
N ILE A 206 -26.13 43.73 18.28
CA ILE A 206 -26.28 45.08 17.71
C ILE A 206 -27.60 45.71 18.16
N GLN A 207 -28.68 44.92 18.21
CA GLN A 207 -29.98 45.41 18.69
C GLN A 207 -29.92 45.81 20.16
N ALA A 208 -29.22 45.03 21.01
CA ALA A 208 -29.02 45.38 22.41
C ALA A 208 -28.23 46.68 22.56
N GLU A 209 -27.11 46.83 21.83
CA GLU A 209 -26.31 48.07 21.81
C GLU A 209 -27.15 49.27 21.35
N LEU A 210 -27.94 49.13 20.29
CA LEU A 210 -28.77 50.21 19.76
C LEU A 210 -29.88 50.63 20.75
N VAL A 211 -30.42 49.68 21.52
CA VAL A 211 -31.36 49.96 22.61
C VAL A 211 -30.69 50.70 23.75
N GLU A 212 -29.46 50.33 24.11
CA GLU A 212 -28.67 51.04 25.13
C GLU A 212 -28.32 52.46 24.69
N ASP A 213 -27.85 52.64 23.46
CA ASP A 213 -27.55 53.95 22.88
C ASP A 213 -28.79 54.84 22.82
N SER A 214 -29.95 54.29 22.43
CA SER A 214 -31.22 55.01 22.47
C SER A 214 -31.58 55.45 23.90
N ARG A 215 -31.38 54.58 24.90
CA ARG A 215 -31.58 54.94 26.33
C ARG A 215 -30.60 56.02 26.77
N GLN A 216 -29.32 55.92 26.40
CA GLN A 216 -28.31 56.92 26.72
C GLN A 216 -28.63 58.27 26.07
N PHE A 217 -29.02 58.28 24.80
CA PHE A 217 -29.47 59.47 24.08
C PHE A 217 -30.70 60.12 24.72
N GLN A 218 -31.68 59.32 25.16
CA GLN A 218 -32.83 59.85 25.89
C GLN A 218 -32.42 60.46 27.24
N LYS A 219 -31.51 59.82 27.98
CA LYS A 219 -30.96 60.34 29.24
C LYS A 219 -30.21 61.65 29.01
N SER A 220 -29.32 61.72 28.01
CA SER A 220 -28.57 62.92 27.68
C SER A 220 -29.50 64.06 27.24
N LYS A 221 -30.47 63.78 26.36
CA LYS A 221 -31.49 64.76 25.93
C LYS A 221 -32.30 65.31 27.11
N LYS A 222 -32.68 64.47 28.08
CA LYS A 222 -33.36 64.91 29.31
C LYS A 222 -32.44 65.78 30.18
N ALA A 223 -31.18 65.39 30.36
CA ALA A 223 -30.19 66.17 31.11
C ALA A 223 -29.95 67.55 30.47
N THR A 224 -29.79 67.60 29.14
CA THR A 224 -29.60 68.84 28.39
C THR A 224 -30.83 69.75 28.47
N ARG A 225 -32.06 69.20 28.34
CA ARG A 225 -33.30 69.97 28.57
C ARG A 225 -33.40 70.50 30.01
N GLY A 226 -32.99 69.70 30.99
CA GLY A 226 -32.90 70.12 32.40
C GLY A 226 -31.91 71.27 32.60
N SER A 227 -30.74 71.18 31.97
CA SER A 227 -29.71 72.23 31.98
C SER A 227 -30.24 73.53 31.37
N PHE A 228 -30.84 73.49 30.17
CA PHE A 228 -31.45 74.68 29.55
C PHE A 228 -32.58 75.27 30.39
N ARG A 229 -33.39 74.44 31.06
CA ARG A 229 -34.45 74.91 31.96
C ARG A 229 -33.87 75.59 33.20
N ASN A 230 -32.79 75.06 33.77
CA ASN A 230 -32.08 75.67 34.89
C ASN A 230 -31.40 76.98 34.48
N LEU A 231 -30.78 77.02 33.31
CA LEU A 231 -30.20 78.23 32.73
C LEU A 231 -31.27 79.31 32.54
N ARG A 232 -32.43 78.95 31.96
CA ARG A 232 -33.56 79.86 31.80
C ARG A 232 -34.06 80.39 33.14
N LYS A 233 -34.22 79.52 34.16
CA LYS A 233 -34.62 79.95 35.52
C LYS A 233 -33.63 80.95 36.13
N ARG A 234 -32.32 80.68 35.99
CA ARG A 234 -31.25 81.60 36.44
C ARG A 234 -31.30 82.93 35.70
N PHE A 235 -31.48 82.90 34.37
CA PHE A 235 -31.65 84.12 33.58
C PHE A 235 -32.89 84.91 34.01
N THR A 236 -34.04 84.25 34.17
CA THR A 236 -35.28 84.93 34.59
C THR A 236 -35.20 85.52 36.00
N ALA A 237 -34.53 84.81 36.93
CA ALA A 237 -34.27 85.33 38.27
C ALA A 237 -33.35 86.55 38.22
N ARG A 238 -32.26 86.46 37.44
CA ARG A 238 -31.34 87.59 37.24
C ARG A 238 -32.02 88.78 36.57
N THR A 239 -32.91 88.56 35.61
CA THR A 239 -33.70 89.65 35.01
C THR A 239 -34.78 90.20 35.94
N ALA A 240 -35.30 89.39 36.88
CA ALA A 240 -36.23 89.85 37.90
C ALA A 240 -35.54 90.74 38.95
N ASP A 241 -34.27 90.43 39.27
CA ASP A 241 -33.40 91.31 40.07
C ASP A 241 -33.01 92.60 39.32
N LEU A 242 -33.11 92.62 37.99
CA LEU A 242 -32.81 93.77 37.10
C LEU A 242 -34.10 94.51 36.65
N VAL A 243 -35.21 94.41 37.40
CA VAL A 243 -36.41 95.22 37.14
C VAL A 243 -36.25 96.59 37.79
N TYR A 244 -35.55 97.49 37.09
CA TYR A 244 -35.47 98.92 37.42
C TYR A 244 -36.85 99.54 37.30
N ARG A 245 -37.36 100.12 38.38
CA ARG A 245 -38.65 100.85 38.35
C ARG A 245 -38.49 102.34 38.54
N THR A 246 -37.31 102.83 38.90
CA THR A 246 -37.03 104.25 39.12
C THR A 246 -35.67 104.64 38.55
N THR A 247 -35.51 105.92 38.21
CA THR A 247 -34.26 106.49 37.66
C THR A 247 -33.09 106.44 38.64
N GLU A 248 -33.35 106.24 39.93
CA GLU A 248 -32.35 106.13 41.00
C GLU A 248 -31.61 104.77 40.98
N ASP A 249 -32.29 103.69 40.58
CA ASP A 249 -31.69 102.34 40.50
C ASP A 249 -30.63 102.24 39.37
N LEU A 250 -30.70 103.14 38.36
CA LEU A 250 -29.72 103.21 37.27
C LEU A 250 -28.42 103.92 37.70
N GLU A 251 -28.50 104.86 38.63
CA GLU A 251 -27.33 105.57 39.19
C GLU A 251 -26.53 104.67 40.15
N GLU A 252 -27.20 103.83 40.94
CA GLU A 252 -26.55 102.80 41.78
C GLU A 252 -25.80 101.76 40.94
N LEU A 253 -26.27 101.46 39.74
CA LEU A 253 -25.59 100.49 38.88
C LEU A 253 -24.40 101.10 38.13
N HIS A 254 -24.50 102.36 37.74
CA HIS A 254 -23.36 103.09 37.20
C HIS A 254 -22.22 103.19 38.23
N SER A 255 -22.56 103.40 39.52
CA SER A 255 -21.55 103.40 40.59
C SER A 255 -20.98 102.01 40.91
N ARG A 256 -21.79 100.94 40.85
CA ARG A 256 -21.30 99.55 41.00
C ARG A 256 -20.47 99.06 39.82
N LEU A 257 -20.74 99.51 38.60
CA LEU A 257 -19.92 99.19 37.42
C LEU A 257 -18.61 100.00 37.38
N LEU A 258 -18.57 101.17 38.00
CA LEU A 258 -17.34 101.97 38.16
C LEU A 258 -16.42 101.48 39.30
N THR A 259 -16.87 100.52 40.11
CA THR A 259 -16.12 99.95 41.24
C THR A 259 -15.75 98.47 41.06
N MET A 260 -16.09 97.85 39.92
CA MET A 260 -15.53 96.57 39.46
C MET A 260 -14.41 96.80 38.44
#